data_AF-A0A2V9CX03-F1
#
_entry.id   AF-A0A2V9CX03-F1
#
_cell.length_a   1.000
_cell.length_b   1.000
_cell.length_c   1.000
_cell.angle_alpha   90.00
_cell.angle_beta   90.00
_cell.angle_gamma   90.00
#
_symmetry.space_group_name_H-M   'P 1'
#
loop_
_entity.id
_entity.type
_entity.pdbx_description
1 polymer ?
#
loop_
_entity_poly.entity_id
_entity_poly.type
_entity_poly.pdbx_seq_one_letter_code
_entity_poly.pdbx_strand_id
1 'polypeptide(L)'
;MRSHIQVTKEVLEGIGAGKLPALLVLNKIDAVDTSQKALLKKEFPEAIAMSALSPEDIEALHSRLVSFFLDNMAQVELVVPYGKEGVLADIRKNIHVLSESYGEKGVCLKIEAHPGTVTALKRRLAS
;
A
#
# COMPACT_ATOMS: atom_id res chain seq x y z
N MET A 1 7.00 2.47 35.13
CA MET A 1 7.33 1.65 33.94
C MET A 1 6.24 0.61 33.60
N ARG A 2 4.95 0.91 33.88
CA ARG A 2 3.78 0.16 33.40
C ARG A 2 2.79 1.07 32.64
N SER A 3 3.10 2.36 32.51
CA SER A 3 2.17 3.39 32.03
C SER A 3 2.33 3.76 30.55
N HIS A 4 3.33 3.21 29.84
CA HIS A 4 3.53 3.53 28.41
C HIS A 4 2.95 2.50 27.44
N ILE A 5 2.48 1.34 27.93
CA ILE A 5 1.92 0.27 27.07
C ILE A 5 0.40 0.44 26.88
N GLN A 6 -0.29 1.17 27.75
CA GLN A 6 -1.75 1.37 27.64
C GLN A 6 -2.13 2.42 26.60
N VAL A 7 -1.29 3.46 26.42
CA VAL A 7 -1.62 4.63 25.56
C VAL A 7 -1.55 4.30 24.07
N THR A 8 -0.76 3.30 23.66
CA THR A 8 -0.63 2.94 22.25
C THR A 8 -1.77 2.05 21.71
N LYS A 9 -2.53 1.37 22.59
CA LYS A 9 -3.71 0.60 22.15
C LYS A 9 -4.89 1.48 21.73
N GLU A 10 -5.10 2.62 22.41
CA GLU A 10 -6.21 3.54 22.10
C GLU A 10 -6.02 4.31 20.79
N VAL A 11 -4.77 4.63 20.41
CA VAL A 11 -4.51 5.31 19.13
C VAL A 11 -4.71 4.35 17.96
N LEU A 12 -4.30 3.08 18.09
CA LEU A 12 -4.40 2.10 17.00
C LEU A 12 -5.84 1.69 16.66
N GLU A 13 -6.75 1.66 17.64
CA GLU A 13 -8.19 1.43 17.39
C GLU A 13 -8.89 2.68 16.79
N GLY A 14 -8.35 3.88 17.02
CA GLY A 14 -8.93 5.14 16.55
C GLY A 14 -8.70 5.48 15.06
N ILE A 15 -7.80 4.79 14.36
CA ILE A 15 -7.40 5.19 12.98
C ILE A 15 -8.22 4.53 11.87
N GLY A 16 -9.23 3.71 12.18
CA GLY A 16 -10.16 3.20 11.17
C GLY A 16 -9.49 2.40 10.04
N ALA A 17 -8.42 1.66 10.33
CA ALA A 17 -7.63 0.91 9.35
C ALA A 17 -8.29 -0.40 8.86
N GLY A 18 -9.59 -0.60 9.11
CA GLY A 18 -10.31 -1.82 8.70
C GLY A 18 -10.58 -1.93 7.19
N LYS A 19 -10.20 -0.93 6.37
CA LYS A 19 -10.54 -0.88 4.94
C LYS A 19 -9.36 -0.66 3.99
N LEU A 20 -8.14 -0.53 4.49
CA LEU A 20 -6.94 -0.35 3.68
C LEU A 20 -5.88 -1.38 4.06
N PRO A 21 -5.12 -1.94 3.10
CA PRO A 21 -3.96 -2.76 3.41
C PRO A 21 -2.97 -1.91 4.21
N ALA A 22 -2.81 -2.24 5.50
CA ALA A 22 -1.95 -1.52 6.43
C ALA A 22 -0.86 -2.46 6.94
N LEU A 23 0.37 -1.96 7.00
CA LEU A 23 1.54 -2.70 7.47
C LEU A 23 1.92 -2.19 8.85
N LEU A 24 1.91 -3.06 9.85
CA LEU A 24 2.30 -2.72 11.22
C LEU A 24 3.82 -2.77 11.35
N VAL A 25 4.46 -1.66 11.73
CA VAL A 25 5.91 -1.56 11.92
C VAL A 25 6.21 -1.28 13.39
N LEU A 26 6.87 -2.23 14.05
CA LEU A 26 7.43 -2.11 15.39
C LEU A 26 8.85 -1.53 15.29
N ASN A 27 8.94 -0.21 15.35
CA ASN A 27 10.21 0.49 15.37
C ASN A 27 10.85 0.46 16.77
N LYS A 28 12.18 0.64 16.83
CA LYS A 28 13.02 0.65 18.05
C LYS A 28 13.25 -0.73 18.67
N ILE A 29 13.43 -1.76 17.85
CA ILE A 29 13.74 -3.10 18.39
C ILE A 29 15.09 -3.17 19.11
N ASP A 30 15.95 -2.18 18.93
CA ASP A 30 17.22 -2.02 19.64
C ASP A 30 17.04 -1.75 21.14
N ALA A 31 15.92 -1.13 21.53
CA ALA A 31 15.63 -0.75 22.91
C ALA A 31 14.88 -1.83 23.72
N VAL A 32 14.65 -3.02 23.15
CA VAL A 32 13.86 -4.09 23.78
C VAL A 32 14.65 -5.39 23.89
N ASP A 33 14.49 -6.06 25.03
CA ASP A 33 15.17 -7.33 25.32
C ASP A 33 14.63 -8.49 24.48
N THR A 34 15.43 -9.56 24.35
CA THR A 34 15.10 -10.76 23.58
C THR A 34 13.77 -11.40 23.98
N SER A 35 13.45 -11.38 25.28
CA SER A 35 12.17 -11.87 25.82
C SER A 35 10.98 -11.02 25.38
N GLN A 36 11.16 -9.69 25.29
CA GLN A 36 10.12 -8.78 24.81
C GLN A 36 9.94 -8.89 23.30
N LYS A 37 11.02 -9.09 22.53
CA LYS A 37 10.94 -9.38 21.08
C LYS A 37 10.12 -10.63 20.80
N ALA A 38 10.33 -11.70 21.58
CA ALA A 38 9.56 -12.94 21.44
C ALA A 38 8.07 -12.75 21.75
N LEU A 39 7.74 -11.92 22.74
CA LEU A 39 6.36 -11.57 23.08
C LEU A 39 5.70 -10.76 21.97
N LEU A 40 6.36 -9.71 21.48
CA LEU A 40 5.87 -8.87 20.38
C LEU A 40 5.66 -9.67 19.10
N LYS A 41 6.55 -10.62 18.79
CA LYS A 41 6.40 -11.52 17.63
C LYS A 41 5.21 -12.48 17.78
N LYS A 42 4.85 -12.87 19.01
CA LYS A 42 3.64 -13.66 19.30
C LYS A 42 2.37 -12.83 19.24
N GLU A 43 2.40 -11.59 19.75
CA GLU A 43 1.25 -10.69 19.75
C GLU A 43 0.96 -10.12 18.34
N PHE A 44 2.01 -9.85 17.56
CA PHE A 44 1.91 -9.26 16.22
C PHE A 44 2.77 -10.05 15.22
N PRO A 45 2.32 -11.24 14.81
CA PRO A 45 3.10 -12.12 13.92
C PRO A 45 3.34 -11.51 12.53
N GLU A 46 2.47 -10.60 12.09
CA GLU A 46 2.57 -9.91 10.79
C GLU A 46 3.34 -8.58 10.87
N ALA A 47 3.75 -8.14 12.06
CA ALA A 47 4.44 -6.87 12.21
C ALA A 47 5.92 -6.94 11.82
N ILE A 48 6.40 -5.87 11.20
CA ILE A 48 7.81 -5.70 10.87
C ILE A 48 8.53 -5.11 12.07
N ALA A 49 9.41 -5.89 12.67
CA ALA A 49 10.28 -5.45 13.74
C ALA A 49 11.55 -4.83 13.12
N MET A 50 11.81 -3.53 13.39
CA MET A 50 12.96 -2.82 12.82
C MET A 50 13.60 -1.84 13.81
N SER A 51 14.87 -1.51 13.61
CA SER A 51 15.52 -0.35 14.23
C SER A 51 15.83 0.68 13.15
N ALA A 52 15.25 1.88 13.26
CA ALA A 52 15.60 3.00 12.38
C ALA A 52 17.05 3.49 12.54
N LEU A 53 17.79 2.98 13.52
CA LEU A 53 19.23 3.24 13.68
C LEU A 53 20.09 2.22 12.92
N SER A 54 19.50 1.13 12.44
CA SER A 54 20.17 0.11 11.63
C SER A 54 19.90 0.34 10.15
N PRO A 55 20.92 0.65 9.33
CA PRO A 55 20.78 0.81 7.89
C PRO A 55 20.24 -0.47 7.21
N GLU A 56 20.61 -1.63 7.70
CA GLU A 56 20.17 -2.95 7.19
C GLU A 56 18.65 -3.14 7.37
N ASP A 57 18.11 -2.71 8.50
CA ASP A 57 16.67 -2.79 8.78
C ASP A 57 15.87 -1.81 7.91
N ILE A 58 16.45 -0.66 7.57
CA ILE A 58 15.84 0.31 6.65
C ILE A 58 15.79 -0.27 5.23
N GLU A 59 16.87 -0.90 4.78
CA GLU A 59 16.92 -1.53 3.46
C GLU A 59 15.96 -2.73 3.36
N ALA A 60 15.88 -3.54 4.43
CA ALA A 60 14.90 -4.63 4.54
C ALA A 60 13.45 -4.11 4.53
N LEU A 61 13.15 -2.99 5.23
CA LEU A 61 11.85 -2.35 5.17
C LEU A 61 11.54 -1.86 3.75
N HIS A 62 12.49 -1.19 3.10
CA HIS A 62 12.31 -0.67 1.75
C HIS A 62 12.02 -1.79 0.75
N SER A 63 12.81 -2.87 0.77
CA SER A 63 12.59 -4.05 -0.06
C SER A 63 11.21 -4.67 0.19
N ARG A 64 10.79 -4.77 1.46
CA ARG A 64 9.48 -5.32 1.80
C ARG A 64 8.32 -4.42 1.41
N LEU A 65 8.46 -3.11 1.52
CA LEU A 65 7.49 -2.14 1.00
C LEU A 65 7.37 -2.30 -0.52
N VAL A 66 8.51 -2.34 -1.22
CA VAL A 66 8.56 -2.57 -2.66
C VAL A 66 7.85 -3.87 -3.02
N SER A 67 8.17 -5.01 -2.39
CA SER A 67 7.48 -6.28 -2.61
C SER A 67 5.98 -6.21 -2.27
N PHE A 68 5.59 -5.59 -1.15
CA PHE A 68 4.19 -5.44 -0.76
C PHE A 68 3.36 -4.65 -1.78
N PHE A 69 3.97 -3.63 -2.39
CA PHE A 69 3.36 -2.85 -3.46
C PHE A 69 3.44 -3.56 -4.83
N LEU A 70 4.46 -4.38 -5.08
CA LEU A 70 4.62 -5.14 -6.33
C LEU A 70 3.72 -6.38 -6.39
N ASP A 71 3.50 -7.08 -5.28
CA ASP A 71 2.68 -8.31 -5.21
C ASP A 71 1.17 -8.06 -5.40
N ASN A 72 0.74 -6.80 -5.41
CA ASN A 72 -0.67 -6.40 -5.56
C ASN A 72 -0.97 -5.75 -6.93
N MET A 73 -0.33 -6.19 -8.01
CA MET A 73 -0.71 -5.80 -9.37
C MET A 73 -2.04 -6.46 -9.73
N ALA A 74 -3.11 -5.67 -9.92
CA ALA A 74 -4.41 -6.18 -10.34
C ALA A 74 -4.68 -5.81 -11.79
N GLN A 75 -5.18 -6.77 -12.57
CA GLN A 75 -5.70 -6.51 -13.90
C GLN A 75 -7.09 -5.90 -13.79
N VAL A 76 -7.27 -4.69 -14.34
CA VAL A 76 -8.51 -3.95 -14.25
C VAL A 76 -8.90 -3.37 -15.62
N GLU A 77 -10.20 -3.46 -15.90
CA GLU A 77 -10.83 -2.80 -17.03
C GLU A 77 -11.32 -1.41 -16.63
N LEU A 78 -10.90 -0.39 -17.40
CA LEU A 78 -11.31 1.00 -17.23
C LEU A 78 -11.85 1.54 -18.55
N VAL A 79 -12.93 2.32 -18.48
CA VAL A 79 -13.45 3.06 -19.63
C VAL A 79 -13.07 4.52 -19.46
N VAL A 80 -12.32 5.06 -20.41
CA VAL A 80 -11.95 6.47 -20.45
C VAL A 80 -12.90 7.19 -21.41
N PRO A 81 -13.82 8.05 -20.90
CA PRO A 81 -14.73 8.80 -21.75
C PRO A 81 -14.00 9.72 -22.72
N TYR A 82 -14.60 9.96 -23.89
CA TYR A 82 -14.12 10.99 -24.80
C TYR A 82 -14.17 12.36 -24.10
N GLY A 83 -13.11 13.15 -24.22
CA GLY A 83 -12.89 14.40 -23.45
C GLY A 83 -11.95 14.25 -22.24
N LYS A 84 -11.50 13.04 -21.91
CA LYS A 84 -10.49 12.76 -20.85
C LYS A 84 -9.15 12.27 -21.43
N GLU A 85 -8.75 12.80 -22.58
CA GLU A 85 -7.55 12.38 -23.33
C GLU A 85 -6.25 12.55 -22.51
N GLY A 86 -6.20 13.55 -21.63
CA GLY A 86 -5.07 13.72 -20.71
C GLY A 86 -4.91 12.54 -19.73
N VAL A 87 -6.01 11.93 -19.28
CA VAL A 87 -5.96 10.73 -18.42
C VAL A 87 -5.55 9.50 -19.25
N LEU A 88 -6.05 9.40 -20.49
CA LEU A 88 -5.66 8.33 -21.41
C LEU A 88 -4.15 8.35 -21.71
N ALA A 89 -3.60 9.53 -22.00
CA ALA A 89 -2.17 9.71 -22.26
C ALA A 89 -1.31 9.37 -21.03
N ASP A 90 -1.77 9.76 -19.84
CA ASP A 90 -1.11 9.47 -18.57
C ASP A 90 -1.09 7.96 -18.28
N ILE A 91 -2.19 7.25 -18.55
CA ILE A 91 -2.25 5.79 -18.43
C ILE A 91 -1.27 5.13 -19.41
N ARG A 92 -1.27 5.51 -20.69
CA ARG A 92 -0.35 4.95 -21.70
C ARG A 92 1.13 5.19 -21.38
N LYS A 93 1.44 6.29 -20.69
CA LYS A 93 2.82 6.66 -20.35
C LYS A 93 3.32 5.99 -19.09
N ASN A 94 2.48 5.87 -18.06
CA ASN A 94 2.91 5.47 -16.72
C ASN A 94 2.43 4.08 -16.30
N ILE A 95 1.55 3.43 -17.07
CA ILE A 95 0.90 2.17 -16.70
C ILE A 95 1.02 1.16 -17.84
N HIS A 96 1.20 -0.10 -17.46
CA HIS A 96 1.21 -1.20 -18.41
C HIS A 96 -0.20 -1.48 -18.95
N VAL A 97 -0.41 -1.23 -20.23
CA VAL A 97 -1.68 -1.48 -20.94
C VAL A 97 -1.61 -2.84 -21.61
N LEU A 98 -2.50 -3.76 -21.20
CA LEU A 98 -2.61 -5.10 -21.75
C LEU A 98 -3.41 -5.12 -23.06
N SER A 99 -4.46 -4.30 -23.14
CA SER A 99 -5.25 -4.15 -24.36
C SER A 99 -6.03 -2.84 -24.36
N GLU A 100 -6.24 -2.26 -25.53
CA GLU A 100 -7.11 -1.09 -25.72
C GLU A 100 -8.14 -1.34 -26.83
N SER A 101 -9.37 -0.86 -26.62
CA SER A 101 -10.46 -0.96 -27.57
C SER A 101 -11.32 0.30 -27.53
N TYR A 102 -11.93 0.65 -28.67
CA TYR A 102 -12.74 1.85 -28.81
C TYR A 102 -14.22 1.45 -28.79
N GLY A 103 -14.98 1.99 -27.84
CA GLY A 103 -16.41 1.76 -27.71
C GLY A 103 -17.21 3.05 -27.80
N GLU A 104 -18.53 2.93 -27.86
CA GLU A 104 -19.43 4.09 -28.01
C GLU A 104 -19.33 5.11 -26.86
N LYS A 105 -18.94 4.64 -25.66
CA LYS A 105 -18.83 5.49 -24.45
C LYS A 105 -17.43 6.04 -24.20
N GLY A 106 -16.42 5.62 -24.98
CA GLY A 106 -15.02 5.96 -24.74
C GLY A 106 -14.04 4.83 -25.08
N VAL A 107 -12.79 5.00 -24.66
CA VAL A 107 -11.72 4.01 -24.84
C VAL A 107 -11.71 3.04 -23.66
N CYS A 108 -11.95 1.76 -23.92
CA CYS A 108 -11.84 0.69 -22.93
C CYS A 108 -10.40 0.17 -22.89
N LEU A 109 -9.77 0.28 -21.73
CA LEU A 109 -8.39 -0.14 -21.46
C LEU A 109 -8.39 -1.29 -20.46
N LYS A 110 -7.68 -2.36 -20.77
CA LYS A 110 -7.21 -3.34 -19.79
C LYS A 110 -5.83 -2.91 -19.35
N ILE A 111 -5.67 -2.64 -18.08
CA ILE A 111 -4.40 -2.25 -17.49
C ILE A 111 -4.04 -3.20 -16.35
N GLU A 112 -2.76 -3.36 -16.11
CA GLU A 112 -2.25 -3.98 -14.90
C GLU A 112 -1.67 -2.89 -14.01
N ALA A 113 -2.31 -2.65 -12.87
CA ALA A 113 -1.93 -1.56 -11.99
C ALA A 113 -2.31 -1.85 -10.54
N HIS A 114 -1.60 -1.20 -9.62
CA HIS A 114 -1.90 -1.29 -8.20
C HIS A 114 -3.32 -0.76 -7.89
N PRO A 115 -4.09 -1.40 -6.99
CA PRO A 115 -5.44 -0.96 -6.59
C PRO A 115 -5.55 0.51 -6.19
N GLY A 116 -4.50 1.06 -5.58
CA GLY A 116 -4.40 2.49 -5.25
C GLY A 116 -4.41 3.39 -6.49
N THR A 117 -3.61 3.03 -7.51
CA THR A 117 -3.57 3.72 -8.81
C THR A 117 -4.90 3.60 -9.53
N VAL A 118 -5.50 2.40 -9.55
CA VAL A 118 -6.83 2.16 -10.12
C VAL A 118 -7.88 3.05 -9.45
N THR A 119 -7.85 3.18 -8.13
CA THR A 119 -8.77 4.04 -7.37
C THR A 119 -8.57 5.52 -7.69
N ALA A 120 -7.32 5.96 -7.85
CA ALA A 120 -7.01 7.33 -8.24
C ALA A 120 -7.48 7.65 -9.68
N LEU A 121 -7.28 6.71 -10.61
CA LEU A 121 -7.75 6.83 -11.99
C LEU A 121 -9.28 6.89 -12.05
N LYS A 122 -9.98 6.00 -11.34
CA LYS A 122 -11.45 6.02 -11.25
C LYS A 122 -11.97 7.38 -10.74
N ARG A 123 -11.32 7.99 -9.75
CA ARG A 123 -11.66 9.34 -9.28
C ARG A 123 -11.45 10.41 -10.34
N ARG A 124 -10.34 10.39 -11.07
CA ARG A 124 -10.06 11.35 -12.16
C ARG A 124 -11.02 11.22 -13.35
N LEU A 125 -11.53 10.02 -13.58
CA LEU A 125 -12.53 9.73 -14.63
C LEU A 125 -13.96 10.14 -14.22
N ALA A 126 -14.28 10.11 -12.92
CA ALA A 126 -15.58 10.50 -12.38
C ALA A 126 -15.73 12.01 -12.08
N SER A 127 -14.62 12.73 -11.93
CA SER A 127 -14.58 14.20 -11.89
C SER A 127 -14.81 14.81 -13.26
#